data_AF-A0A821MMT8-F1
#
_entry.id   AF-A0A821MMT8-F1
#
_cell.length_a   1.000
_cell.length_b   1.000
_cell.length_c   1.000
_cell.angle_alpha   90.00
_cell.angle_beta   90.00
_cell.angle_gamma   90.00
#
_symmetry.space_group_name_H-M   'P 1'
#
loop_
_entity.id
_entity.type
_entity.pdbx_description
1 polymer ?
#
loop_
_entity_poly.entity_id
_entity_poly.type
_entity_poly.pdbx_seq_one_letter_code
_entity_poly.pdbx_strand_id
1 'polypeptide(L)'
;LRIPVDDKTTCSCPDKFHGDECELNETRIDLLMEMPAMKDSLLIHFIRVNSHMPALQYIPSEQWGPHERVTTFKRIPFDSDVVTIYWPNPFHLIFVENDDQMYLVLIQLKYTTSTHLFTKLEQKQRCPPIQELLNNAIVKYPYLRRVKYYHIPCQEQSNLECFYDTDQFICLCTHDGRANCFSFDHHMQYNCGQLSFCENGGRCFQNRATCPAAAI
;
A
#
# COMPACT_ATOMS: atom_id res chain seq x y z
N LEU A 1 -22.14 33.64 -5.30
CA LEU A 1 -22.15 33.05 -6.65
C LEU A 1 -21.36 31.74 -6.55
N ARG A 2 -21.98 30.58 -6.82
CA ARG A 2 -21.22 29.33 -7.04
C ARG A 2 -20.95 29.26 -8.55
N ILE A 3 -19.68 29.18 -8.93
CA ILE A 3 -19.29 29.00 -10.33
C ILE A 3 -19.23 27.49 -10.54
N PRO A 4 -20.07 26.91 -11.42
CA PRO A 4 -20.02 25.48 -11.70
C PRO A 4 -18.68 25.11 -12.33
N VAL A 5 -18.19 23.92 -11.96
CA VAL A 5 -16.98 23.31 -12.52
C VAL A 5 -17.32 22.81 -13.94
N ASP A 6 -16.50 23.18 -14.92
CA ASP A 6 -16.60 22.78 -16.33
C ASP A 6 -15.25 22.26 -16.85
N ASP A 7 -15.17 21.87 -18.13
CA ASP A 7 -13.92 21.36 -18.75
C ASP A 7 -12.71 22.33 -18.66
N LYS A 8 -12.92 23.58 -18.22
CA LYS A 8 -11.90 24.64 -18.14
C LYS A 8 -11.67 25.16 -16.72
N THR A 9 -12.43 24.70 -15.74
CA THR A 9 -12.36 25.18 -14.36
C THR A 9 -12.25 24.00 -13.42
N THR A 10 -11.35 24.06 -12.44
CA THR A 10 -11.14 23.00 -11.44
C THR A 10 -11.08 23.64 -10.06
N CYS A 11 -11.62 22.96 -9.05
CA CYS A 11 -11.48 23.42 -7.67
C CYS A 11 -10.12 23.02 -7.09
N SER A 12 -9.55 23.92 -6.28
CA SER A 12 -8.41 23.61 -5.42
C SER A 12 -8.94 23.35 -4.02
N CYS A 13 -8.91 22.10 -3.57
CA CYS A 13 -9.52 21.71 -2.30
C CYS A 13 -8.65 22.03 -1.09
N PRO A 14 -9.27 22.47 0.03
CA PRO A 14 -8.58 22.57 1.29
C PRO A 14 -8.23 21.17 1.81
N ASP A 15 -7.23 21.11 2.70
CA ASP A 15 -6.83 19.87 3.35
C ASP A 15 -8.04 19.13 3.94
N LYS A 16 -8.07 17.80 3.79
CA LYS A 16 -9.13 16.89 4.26
C LYS A 16 -10.38 16.85 3.38
N PHE A 17 -10.39 17.53 2.24
CA PHE A 17 -11.49 17.53 1.28
C PHE A 17 -11.00 17.21 -0.14
N HIS A 18 -11.86 16.55 -0.92
CA HIS A 18 -11.64 16.18 -2.32
C HIS A 18 -12.98 16.14 -3.09
N GLY A 19 -12.93 15.79 -4.38
CA GLY A 19 -14.09 15.86 -5.29
C GLY A 19 -13.95 17.03 -6.25
N ASP A 20 -14.79 17.07 -7.28
CA ASP A 20 -14.72 18.10 -8.31
C ASP A 20 -15.05 19.49 -7.74
N GLU A 21 -15.91 19.55 -6.72
CA GLU A 21 -16.32 20.75 -5.99
C GLU A 21 -15.82 20.76 -4.52
N CYS A 22 -14.88 19.88 -4.17
CA CYS A 22 -14.40 19.68 -2.80
C CYS A 22 -15.51 19.27 -1.81
N GLU A 23 -16.51 18.58 -2.32
CA GLU A 23 -17.72 18.18 -1.60
C GLU A 23 -17.54 16.92 -0.74
N LEU A 24 -16.46 16.16 -0.94
CA LEU A 24 -16.19 14.90 -0.27
C LEU A 24 -15.10 15.06 0.78
N ASN A 25 -15.35 14.53 1.98
CA ASN A 25 -14.30 14.43 3.00
C ASN A 25 -13.31 13.31 2.64
N GLU A 26 -12.04 13.53 2.85
CA GLU A 26 -11.05 12.46 2.74
C GLU A 26 -11.27 11.40 3.81
N THR A 27 -10.98 10.14 3.48
CA THR A 27 -10.98 9.05 4.46
C THR A 27 -9.90 9.33 5.50
N ARG A 28 -10.28 9.40 6.77
CA ARG A 28 -9.34 9.55 7.89
C ARG A 28 -8.91 8.17 8.34
N ILE A 29 -7.62 7.93 8.41
CA ILE A 29 -7.02 6.70 8.90
C ILE A 29 -6.13 7.06 10.08
N ASP A 30 -6.48 6.55 11.26
CA ASP A 30 -5.67 6.67 12.45
C ASP A 30 -4.93 5.33 12.65
N LEU A 31 -3.61 5.39 12.61
CA LEU A 31 -2.72 4.26 12.82
C LEU A 31 -2.10 4.35 14.20
N LEU A 32 -2.54 3.49 15.13
CA LEU A 32 -1.99 3.39 16.48
C LEU A 32 -0.71 2.54 16.47
N MET A 33 0.39 3.10 16.96
CA MET A 33 1.68 2.44 17.08
C MET A 33 1.77 1.74 18.43
N GLU A 34 1.85 0.41 18.42
CA GLU A 34 1.95 -0.40 19.65
C GLU A 34 3.30 -1.13 19.76
N MET A 35 4.30 -0.75 18.96
CA MET A 35 5.64 -1.34 19.01
C MET A 35 6.70 -0.28 19.40
N PRO A 36 7.61 -0.60 20.34
CA PRO A 36 8.53 0.38 20.93
C PRO A 36 9.77 0.71 20.08
N ALA A 37 10.06 -0.06 19.03
CA ALA A 37 11.28 0.07 18.22
C ALA A 37 10.93 0.35 16.75
N MET A 38 10.43 1.56 16.48
CA MET A 38 10.19 2.03 15.11
C MET A 38 11.20 3.11 14.75
N LYS A 39 11.62 3.14 13.48
CA LYS A 39 12.22 4.36 12.92
C LYS A 39 11.19 5.48 12.91
N ASP A 40 11.63 6.73 13.03
CA ASP A 40 10.81 7.97 13.10
C ASP A 40 9.92 8.24 11.88
N SER A 41 9.85 7.30 10.92
CA SER A 41 9.07 7.44 9.71
C SER A 41 8.52 6.12 9.20
N LEU A 42 7.37 6.21 8.55
CA LEU A 42 6.63 5.11 7.94
C LEU A 42 6.45 5.37 6.45
N LEU A 43 6.62 4.33 5.65
CA LEU A 43 6.09 4.28 4.30
C LEU A 43 4.76 3.52 4.33
N ILE A 44 3.73 4.11 3.75
CA ILE A 44 2.38 3.56 3.79
C ILE A 44 1.95 3.29 2.36
N HIS A 45 1.72 2.02 2.03
CA HIS A 45 1.32 1.57 0.70
C HIS A 45 -0.17 1.27 0.67
N PHE A 46 -0.91 2.09 -0.08
CA PHE A 46 -2.30 1.87 -0.42
C PHE A 46 -2.38 1.01 -1.68
N ILE A 47 -3.02 -0.16 -1.57
CA ILE A 47 -3.25 -1.04 -2.71
C ILE A 47 -4.72 -1.00 -3.08
N ARG A 48 -5.01 -0.62 -4.33
CA ARG A 48 -6.33 -0.74 -4.93
C ARG A 48 -6.35 -1.98 -5.82
N VAL A 49 -7.15 -2.98 -5.47
CA VAL A 49 -7.40 -4.13 -6.33
C VAL A 49 -8.46 -3.76 -7.36
N ASN A 50 -8.14 -3.93 -8.64
CA ASN A 50 -9.07 -3.67 -9.74
C ASN A 50 -9.90 -4.94 -9.98
N SER A 51 -11.10 -5.01 -9.41
CA SER A 51 -12.03 -6.14 -9.58
C SER A 51 -12.71 -6.17 -10.95
N HIS A 52 -12.52 -5.14 -11.79
CA HIS A 52 -13.02 -5.08 -13.16
C HIS A 52 -12.11 -5.87 -14.12
N MET A 53 -12.07 -7.19 -13.97
CA MET A 53 -11.98 -8.06 -15.15
C MET A 53 -13.42 -8.43 -15.50
N PRO A 54 -14.12 -7.67 -16.37
CA PRO A 54 -15.32 -8.21 -16.99
C PRO A 54 -14.94 -9.51 -17.69
N ALA A 55 -15.85 -10.48 -17.76
CA ALA A 55 -15.70 -11.74 -18.50
C ALA A 55 -15.60 -11.53 -20.04
N LEU A 56 -15.16 -10.35 -20.48
CA LEU A 56 -14.92 -9.97 -21.85
C LEU A 56 -13.42 -10.08 -22.11
N GLN A 57 -13.10 -10.59 -23.28
CA GLN A 57 -11.75 -10.91 -23.79
C GLN A 57 -10.63 -10.09 -23.16
N TYR A 58 -9.60 -10.81 -22.70
CA TYR A 58 -8.29 -10.27 -22.37
C TYR A 58 -7.79 -9.38 -23.53
N ILE A 59 -7.96 -8.07 -23.39
CA ILE A 59 -7.27 -7.07 -24.20
C ILE A 59 -6.03 -6.71 -23.39
N PRO A 60 -4.81 -6.97 -23.90
CA PRO A 60 -3.60 -6.53 -23.24
C PRO A 60 -3.51 -5.01 -23.39
N SER A 61 -4.23 -4.27 -22.56
CA SER A 61 -3.92 -2.86 -22.36
C SER A 61 -2.75 -2.81 -21.38
N GLU A 62 -1.62 -2.28 -21.82
CA GLU A 62 -0.46 -1.95 -20.98
C GLU A 62 -0.78 -0.93 -19.86
N GLN A 63 -2.04 -0.48 -19.75
CA GLN A 63 -2.48 0.61 -18.90
C GLN A 63 -3.18 0.19 -17.60
N TRP A 64 -3.65 -1.06 -17.47
CA TRP A 64 -4.42 -1.49 -16.29
C TRP A 64 -3.82 -2.76 -15.70
N GLY A 65 -2.94 -2.59 -14.70
CA GLY A 65 -2.50 -3.70 -13.86
C GLY A 65 -3.66 -4.26 -13.02
N PRO A 66 -3.57 -5.51 -12.53
CA PRO A 66 -4.58 -6.12 -11.66
C PRO A 66 -4.77 -5.34 -10.34
N HIS A 67 -3.80 -4.51 -9.98
CA HIS A 67 -3.84 -3.61 -8.84
C HIS A 67 -3.03 -2.35 -9.11
N GLU A 68 -3.37 -1.29 -8.39
CA GLU A 68 -2.61 -0.05 -8.33
C GLU A 68 -2.01 0.09 -6.92
N ARG A 69 -0.73 0.49 -6.86
CA ARG A 69 -0.05 0.83 -5.61
C ARG A 69 0.24 2.31 -5.58
N VAL A 70 -0.07 2.93 -4.45
CA VAL A 70 0.31 4.28 -4.12
C VAL A 70 1.02 4.28 -2.77
N THR A 71 2.16 4.95 -2.69
CA THR A 71 2.93 5.06 -1.44
C THR A 71 2.92 6.50 -0.95
N THR A 72 2.73 6.68 0.36
CA THR A 72 2.91 7.96 1.03
C THR A 72 3.88 7.82 2.20
N PHE A 73 4.56 8.91 2.55
CA PHE A 73 5.50 8.98 3.66
C PHE A 73 4.86 9.73 4.83
N LYS A 74 5.03 9.22 6.05
CA LYS A 74 4.61 9.89 7.28
C LYS A 74 5.72 9.83 8.31
N ARG A 75 5.98 10.95 8.98
CA ARG A 75 6.78 10.95 10.21
C ARG A 75 5.93 10.53 11.39
N ILE A 76 6.55 9.81 12.31
CA ILE A 76 5.96 9.44 13.59
C ILE A 76 6.00 10.70 14.49
N PRO A 77 4.85 11.19 14.99
CA PRO A 77 4.83 12.28 15.95
C PRO A 77 5.61 11.90 17.21
N PHE A 78 6.39 12.83 17.76
CA PHE A 78 7.17 12.59 18.98
C PHE A 78 6.29 12.52 20.24
N ASP A 79 5.14 13.20 20.20
CA ASP A 79 4.21 13.39 21.31
C ASP A 79 2.93 12.52 21.20
N SER A 80 2.86 11.64 20.19
CA SER A 80 1.68 10.83 19.96
C SER A 80 2.01 9.46 19.38
N ASP A 81 1.36 8.44 19.94
CA ASP A 81 1.39 7.07 19.40
C ASP A 81 0.42 6.87 18.23
N VAL A 82 -0.16 7.94 17.67
CA VAL A 82 -1.11 7.86 16.56
C VAL A 82 -0.62 8.66 15.36
N VAL A 83 -0.48 7.98 14.22
CA VAL A 83 -0.24 8.61 12.92
C VAL A 83 -1.56 8.76 12.19
N THR A 84 -1.98 10.01 11.93
CA THR A 84 -3.20 10.29 11.15
C THR A 84 -2.86 10.51 9.67
N ILE A 85 -3.57 9.79 8.80
CA ILE A 85 -3.52 9.95 7.34
C ILE A 85 -4.91 10.36 6.85
N TYR A 86 -4.96 11.36 5.98
CA TYR A 86 -6.15 11.66 5.19
C TYR A 86 -5.91 11.17 3.77
N TRP A 87 -6.86 10.40 3.25
CA TRP A 87 -6.70 9.68 1.99
C TRP A 87 -7.92 9.88 1.07
N PRO A 88 -7.74 10.48 -0.12
CA PRO A 88 -8.86 10.80 -1.02
C PRO A 88 -9.26 9.67 -1.97
N ASN A 89 -8.43 8.63 -2.12
CA ASN A 89 -8.59 7.66 -3.20
C ASN A 89 -9.09 6.30 -2.70
N PRO A 90 -9.84 5.52 -3.49
CA PRO A 90 -10.20 4.16 -3.12
C PRO A 90 -9.00 3.24 -2.92
N PHE A 91 -9.07 2.38 -1.89
CA PHE A 91 -8.07 1.35 -1.59
C PHE A 91 -8.72 0.14 -0.91
N HIS A 92 -8.04 -1.00 -0.95
CA HIS A 92 -8.51 -2.26 -0.36
C HIS A 92 -7.53 -2.81 0.67
N LEU A 93 -6.23 -2.56 0.50
CA LEU A 93 -5.19 -2.99 1.43
C LEU A 93 -4.36 -1.79 1.86
N ILE A 94 -3.92 -1.80 3.12
CA ILE A 94 -2.88 -0.90 3.61
C ILE A 94 -1.73 -1.75 4.13
N PHE A 95 -0.56 -1.58 3.50
CA PHE A 95 0.70 -2.06 4.06
C PHE A 95 1.48 -0.88 4.64
N VAL A 96 2.20 -1.14 5.73
CA VAL A 96 3.14 -0.19 6.32
C VAL A 96 4.52 -0.81 6.27
N GLU A 97 5.49 -0.06 5.79
CA GLU A 97 6.90 -0.41 5.81
C GLU A 97 7.63 0.48 6.83
N ASN A 98 8.35 -0.17 7.74
CA ASN A 98 9.23 0.46 8.73
C ASN A 98 10.46 -0.43 8.93
N ASP A 99 11.65 0.16 8.84
CA ASP A 99 12.92 -0.56 8.99
C ASP A 99 13.06 -1.80 8.09
N ASP A 100 12.67 -1.66 6.82
CA ASP A 100 12.65 -2.74 5.81
C ASP A 100 11.74 -3.94 6.20
N GLN A 101 10.90 -3.78 7.22
CA GLN A 101 9.86 -4.74 7.60
C GLN A 101 8.51 -4.29 7.07
N MET A 102 7.74 -5.25 6.57
CA MET A 102 6.42 -5.03 6.00
C MET A 102 5.32 -5.48 6.97
N TYR A 103 4.26 -4.68 7.11
CA TYR A 103 3.14 -4.96 7.99
C TYR A 103 1.82 -4.78 7.23
N LEU A 104 0.90 -5.74 7.34
CA LEU A 104 -0.45 -5.61 6.80
C LEU A 104 -1.38 -5.09 7.89
N VAL A 105 -1.78 -3.83 7.79
CA VAL A 105 -2.58 -3.18 8.85
C VAL A 105 -4.06 -3.13 8.53
N LEU A 106 -4.45 -3.28 7.26
CA LEU A 106 -5.86 -3.27 6.89
C LEU A 106 -6.13 -4.11 5.64
N ILE A 107 -7.21 -4.87 5.70
CA ILE A 107 -7.87 -5.51 4.56
C ILE A 107 -9.34 -5.09 4.58
N GLN A 108 -9.84 -4.56 3.46
CA GLN A 108 -11.27 -4.31 3.27
C GLN A 108 -11.72 -4.74 1.88
N LEU A 109 -12.88 -5.39 1.82
CA LEU A 109 -13.46 -5.87 0.56
C LEU A 109 -14.19 -4.76 -0.21
N LYS A 110 -14.75 -3.79 0.52
CA LYS A 110 -15.49 -2.66 -0.05
C LYS A 110 -14.95 -1.39 0.57
N TYR A 111 -14.48 -0.48 -0.28
CA TYR A 111 -14.10 0.87 0.14
C TYR A 111 -15.36 1.74 0.29
N THR A 112 -15.43 2.47 1.40
CA THR A 112 -16.45 3.49 1.65
C THR A 112 -15.77 4.85 1.82
N THR A 113 -16.18 5.81 1.00
CA THR A 113 -15.66 7.19 1.00
C THR A 113 -15.94 7.89 2.33
N SER A 114 -15.09 8.85 2.71
CA SER A 114 -15.33 9.75 3.84
C SER A 114 -15.46 9.07 5.21
N THR A 115 -14.95 7.85 5.36
CA THR A 115 -15.00 7.09 6.61
C THR A 115 -13.83 7.40 7.53
N HIS A 116 -14.02 7.13 8.82
CA HIS A 116 -12.94 7.10 9.80
C HIS A 116 -12.56 5.66 10.08
N LEU A 117 -11.32 5.31 9.76
CA LEU A 117 -10.73 4.01 9.99
C LEU A 117 -9.72 4.13 11.13
N PHE A 118 -9.80 3.19 12.07
CA PHE A 118 -8.83 3.06 13.14
C PHE A 118 -8.18 1.69 13.01
N THR A 119 -6.86 1.67 12.85
CA THR A 119 -6.08 0.43 12.79
C THR A 119 -4.83 0.55 13.65
N LYS A 120 -4.20 -0.59 13.89
CA LYS A 120 -3.01 -0.72 14.72
C LYS A 120 -1.82 -1.14 13.87
N LEU A 121 -0.62 -0.84 14.37
CA LEU A 121 0.65 -1.34 13.89
C LEU A 121 1.32 -2.14 15.01
N GLU A 122 1.18 -3.45 14.92
CA GLU A 122 1.62 -4.42 15.92
C GLU A 122 2.48 -5.53 15.28
N GLN A 123 3.27 -6.24 16.08
CA GLN A 123 4.17 -7.29 15.58
C GLN A 123 3.41 -8.46 14.95
N LYS A 124 2.17 -8.72 15.39
CA LYS A 124 1.30 -9.76 14.83
C LYS A 124 0.89 -9.49 13.37
N GLN A 125 0.94 -8.24 12.93
CA GLN A 125 0.61 -7.82 11.57
C GLN A 125 1.82 -7.87 10.64
N ARG A 126 3.02 -8.24 11.15
CA ARG A 126 4.23 -8.33 10.33
C ARG A 126 4.04 -9.42 9.27
N CYS A 127 4.28 -9.06 8.02
CA CYS A 127 4.44 -9.99 6.92
C CYS A 127 5.90 -10.45 6.89
N PRO A 128 6.23 -11.69 7.29
CA PRO A 128 7.59 -12.19 7.18
C PRO A 128 8.07 -12.32 5.73
N PRO A 129 9.38 -12.19 5.47
CA PRO A 129 9.99 -12.61 4.22
C PRO A 129 9.88 -14.13 4.04
N ILE A 130 9.76 -14.60 2.80
CA ILE A 130 9.59 -16.02 2.46
C ILE A 130 10.75 -16.90 2.96
N GLN A 131 11.93 -16.29 3.13
CA GLN A 131 13.13 -16.90 3.67
C GLN A 131 12.95 -17.42 5.11
N GLU A 132 12.07 -16.79 5.89
CA GLU A 132 11.74 -17.22 7.25
C GLU A 132 10.69 -18.35 7.27
N LEU A 133 9.96 -18.54 6.18
CA LEU A 133 8.81 -19.44 6.10
C LEU A 133 9.12 -20.76 5.38
N LEU A 134 10.04 -20.76 4.43
CA LEU A 134 10.36 -21.92 3.61
C LEU A 134 11.77 -22.45 3.89
N ASN A 135 11.93 -23.75 3.62
CA ASN A 135 13.24 -24.39 3.67
C ASN A 135 14.26 -23.69 2.76
N ASN A 136 15.50 -23.56 3.24
CA ASN A 136 16.62 -22.92 2.51
C ASN A 136 16.84 -23.46 1.09
N ALA A 137 16.54 -24.73 0.83
CA ALA A 137 16.63 -25.30 -0.51
C ALA A 137 15.56 -24.74 -1.47
N ILE A 138 14.35 -24.50 -0.97
CA ILE A 138 13.21 -23.98 -1.75
C ILE A 138 13.40 -22.49 -2.04
N VAL A 139 13.86 -21.74 -1.05
CA VAL A 139 14.16 -20.29 -1.17
C VAL A 139 15.11 -20.01 -2.35
N LYS A 140 16.10 -20.89 -2.56
CA LYS A 140 17.10 -20.77 -3.63
C LYS A 140 16.58 -21.12 -5.02
N TYR A 141 15.37 -21.66 -5.16
CA TYR A 141 14.80 -21.89 -6.48
C TYR A 141 14.49 -20.58 -7.20
N PRO A 142 14.53 -20.55 -8.54
CA PRO A 142 14.00 -19.41 -9.30
C PRO A 142 12.55 -19.11 -8.91
N TYR A 143 12.15 -17.84 -8.93
CA TYR A 143 10.86 -17.39 -8.41
C TYR A 143 9.67 -18.18 -8.99
N LEU A 144 9.64 -18.47 -10.30
CA LEU A 144 8.56 -19.26 -10.93
C LEU A 144 8.41 -20.67 -10.34
N ARG A 145 9.51 -21.29 -9.91
CA ARG A 145 9.49 -22.60 -9.24
C ARG A 145 9.12 -22.43 -7.77
N ARG A 146 9.60 -21.37 -7.12
CA ARG A 146 9.35 -21.08 -5.71
C ARG A 146 7.89 -20.76 -5.42
N VAL A 147 7.20 -20.04 -6.33
CA VAL A 147 5.76 -19.72 -6.24
C VAL A 147 4.88 -20.96 -6.05
N LYS A 148 5.29 -22.12 -6.59
CA LYS A 148 4.56 -23.39 -6.39
C LYS A 148 4.45 -23.83 -4.93
N TYR A 149 5.33 -23.30 -4.07
CA TYR A 149 5.41 -23.64 -2.65
C TYR A 149 4.77 -22.57 -1.74
N TYR A 150 4.28 -21.45 -2.30
CA TYR A 150 3.73 -20.34 -1.53
C TYR A 150 2.45 -20.67 -0.77
N HIS A 151 1.73 -21.72 -1.16
CA HIS A 151 0.57 -22.18 -0.39
C HIS A 151 0.97 -22.86 0.93
N ILE A 152 2.18 -23.42 1.03
CA ILE A 152 2.62 -24.20 2.19
C ILE A 152 2.60 -23.37 3.48
N PRO A 153 3.20 -22.16 3.55
CA PRO A 153 3.15 -21.35 4.77
C PRO A 153 1.72 -21.05 5.24
N CYS A 154 0.79 -20.78 4.32
CA CYS A 154 -0.61 -20.52 4.66
C CYS A 154 -1.35 -21.79 5.15
N GLN A 155 -0.87 -22.99 4.79
CA GLN A 155 -1.44 -24.26 5.26
C GLN A 155 -0.91 -24.65 6.64
N GLU A 156 0.36 -24.37 6.89
CA GLU A 156 1.05 -24.76 8.14
C GLU A 156 0.86 -23.74 9.27
N GLN A 157 0.67 -22.46 8.93
CA GLN A 157 0.57 -21.37 9.90
C GLN A 157 -0.80 -20.68 9.78
N SER A 158 -1.77 -21.12 10.58
CA SER A 158 -3.14 -20.58 10.57
C SER A 158 -3.24 -19.09 10.89
N ASN A 159 -2.24 -18.53 11.57
CA ASN A 159 -2.21 -17.13 11.99
C ASN A 159 -1.41 -16.23 11.03
N LEU A 160 -0.86 -16.79 9.95
CA LEU A 160 -0.12 -16.04 8.94
C LEU A 160 -1.13 -15.34 8.03
N GLU A 161 -1.21 -14.02 8.08
CA GLU A 161 -2.11 -13.24 7.20
C GLU A 161 -1.44 -12.87 5.87
N CYS A 162 -0.13 -12.64 5.89
CA CYS A 162 0.64 -12.19 4.74
C CYS A 162 2.10 -12.60 4.84
N PHE A 163 2.78 -12.57 3.69
CA PHE A 163 4.23 -12.68 3.60
C PHE A 163 4.70 -12.04 2.30
N TYR A 164 6.00 -11.85 2.14
CA TYR A 164 6.57 -11.30 0.92
C TYR A 164 7.78 -12.08 0.43
N ASP A 165 8.01 -12.01 -0.87
CA ASP A 165 9.19 -12.52 -1.53
C ASP A 165 9.97 -11.33 -2.09
N THR A 166 11.18 -11.16 -1.58
CA THR A 166 12.11 -10.06 -1.90
C THR A 166 12.30 -9.82 -3.40
N ASP A 167 12.04 -10.82 -4.23
CA ASP A 167 12.17 -10.69 -5.68
C ASP A 167 11.03 -9.86 -6.30
N GLN A 168 9.75 -10.21 -6.04
CA GLN A 168 8.65 -9.69 -6.88
C GLN A 168 7.24 -9.72 -6.28
N PHE A 169 6.98 -10.37 -5.14
CA PHE A 169 5.61 -10.67 -4.73
C PHE A 169 5.32 -10.34 -3.28
N ILE A 170 4.12 -9.82 -3.04
CA ILE A 170 3.48 -9.88 -1.73
C ILE A 170 2.29 -10.82 -1.84
N CYS A 171 2.09 -11.62 -0.80
CA CYS A 171 1.07 -12.63 -0.73
C CYS A 171 0.18 -12.43 0.50
N LEU A 172 -1.11 -12.66 0.32
CA LEU A 172 -2.11 -12.77 1.38
C LEU A 172 -2.49 -14.24 1.55
N CYS A 173 -2.58 -14.72 2.78
CA CYS A 173 -3.10 -16.04 3.07
C CYS A 173 -4.62 -15.99 3.22
N THR A 174 -5.29 -16.91 2.53
CA THR A 174 -6.74 -17.11 2.65
C THR A 174 -7.05 -18.12 3.75
N HIS A 175 -8.29 -18.09 4.25
CA HIS A 175 -8.74 -19.05 5.26
C HIS A 175 -8.72 -20.51 4.82
N ASP A 176 -8.72 -20.79 3.51
CA ASP A 176 -8.57 -22.14 2.95
C ASP A 176 -7.11 -22.55 2.71
N GLY A 177 -6.15 -21.80 3.27
CA GLY A 177 -4.73 -22.12 3.22
C GLY A 177 -4.09 -21.86 1.86
N ARG A 178 -4.62 -20.93 1.07
CA ARG A 178 -4.01 -20.53 -0.21
C ARG A 178 -3.30 -19.19 -0.06
N ALA A 179 -2.12 -19.06 -0.66
CA ALA A 179 -1.54 -17.77 -0.93
C ALA A 179 -2.18 -17.15 -2.19
N ASN A 180 -2.63 -15.90 -2.05
CA ASN A 180 -3.03 -15.04 -3.16
C ASN A 180 -2.00 -13.91 -3.28
N CYS A 181 -1.23 -13.93 -4.36
CA CYS A 181 -0.06 -13.08 -4.52
C CYS A 181 -0.24 -12.09 -5.67
N PHE A 182 0.30 -10.89 -5.49
CA PHE A 182 0.32 -9.85 -6.50
C PHE A 182 1.73 -9.26 -6.61
N SER A 183 2.07 -8.77 -7.80
CA SER A 183 3.39 -8.21 -8.06
C SER A 183 3.63 -6.96 -7.22
N PHE A 184 4.74 -6.91 -6.51
CA PHE A 184 5.15 -5.78 -5.70
C PHE A 184 6.65 -5.54 -5.93
N ASP A 185 6.97 -4.42 -6.58
CA ASP A 185 8.36 -4.01 -6.73
C ASP A 185 8.84 -3.39 -5.41
N HIS A 186 9.59 -4.19 -4.64
CA HIS A 186 10.21 -3.81 -3.37
C HIS A 186 11.33 -2.77 -3.54
N HIS A 187 11.85 -2.61 -4.76
CA HIS A 187 12.96 -1.71 -5.08
C HIS A 187 12.49 -0.50 -5.89
N MET A 188 11.18 -0.24 -5.93
CA MET A 188 10.62 0.85 -6.73
C MET A 188 11.23 2.19 -6.31
N GLN A 189 11.97 2.80 -7.23
CA GLN A 189 12.52 4.14 -7.07
C GLN A 189 11.59 5.15 -7.75
N TYR A 190 11.14 6.15 -7.01
CA TYR A 190 10.38 7.25 -7.57
C TYR A 190 11.33 8.24 -8.23
N ASN A 191 11.12 8.52 -9.52
CA ASN A 191 12.02 9.34 -10.32
C ASN A 191 11.84 10.85 -10.11
N CYS A 192 10.93 11.30 -9.24
CA CYS A 192 10.83 12.73 -8.96
C CYS A 192 10.23 13.55 -10.09
N GLY A 193 9.96 12.98 -11.27
CA GLY A 193 9.86 13.76 -12.51
C GLY A 193 11.10 14.63 -12.75
N GLN A 194 12.29 14.18 -12.30
CA GLN A 194 13.55 14.95 -12.25
C GLN A 194 13.57 16.16 -11.29
N LEU A 195 12.52 16.39 -10.49
CA LEU A 195 12.43 17.46 -9.48
C LEU A 195 12.83 16.98 -8.06
N SER A 196 13.67 15.95 -7.95
CA SER A 196 14.13 15.50 -6.64
C SER A 196 15.12 16.50 -6.05
N PHE A 197 14.65 17.34 -5.12
CA PHE A 197 15.49 18.25 -4.32
C PHE A 197 16.10 17.56 -3.08
N CYS A 198 16.01 16.23 -2.98
CA CYS A 198 16.54 15.48 -1.84
C CYS A 198 18.09 15.47 -1.88
N GLU A 199 18.71 16.21 -0.97
CA GLU A 199 20.17 16.20 -0.76
C GLU A 199 20.62 15.07 0.18
N ASN A 200 21.94 14.86 0.32
CA ASN A 200 22.56 13.94 1.29
C ASN A 200 22.08 12.48 1.23
N GLY A 201 21.72 11.99 0.03
CA GLY A 201 21.21 10.63 -0.15
C GLY A 201 19.74 10.45 0.27
N GLY A 202 19.01 11.54 0.47
CA GLY A 202 17.57 11.49 0.70
C GLY A 202 16.82 10.85 -0.47
N ARG A 203 15.74 10.12 -0.16
CA ARG A 203 14.86 9.49 -1.15
C ARG A 203 13.59 10.30 -1.32
N CYS A 204 13.19 10.50 -2.57
CA CYS A 204 11.90 11.09 -2.89
C CYS A 204 10.83 10.00 -3.04
N PHE A 205 9.60 10.31 -2.63
CA PHE A 205 8.44 9.46 -2.76
C PHE A 205 7.34 10.22 -3.52
N GLN A 206 6.69 9.60 -4.50
CA GLN A 206 5.58 10.19 -5.23
C GLN A 206 4.27 9.48 -4.87
N ASN A 207 3.25 10.27 -4.50
CA ASN A 207 1.92 9.73 -4.24
C ASN A 207 1.26 9.19 -5.52
N ARG A 208 1.50 9.75 -6.72
CA ARG A 208 0.95 9.23 -7.99
C ARG A 208 1.91 9.43 -9.15
N ALA A 209 1.99 8.45 -10.04
CA ALA A 209 2.82 8.54 -11.25
C ALA A 209 2.25 9.53 -12.29
N THR A 210 0.92 9.65 -12.39
CA THR A 210 0.23 10.53 -13.35
C THR A 210 0.14 11.98 -12.90
N CYS A 211 0.17 12.25 -11.59
CA CYS A 211 0.19 13.60 -11.04
C CYS A 211 0.86 13.57 -9.65
N PRO A 212 2.19 13.74 -9.58
CA PRO A 212 2.89 13.73 -8.31
C PRO A 212 2.56 15.00 -7.52
N ALA A 213 1.85 14.87 -6.40
CA ALA A 213 1.81 15.94 -5.41
C ALA A 213 3.21 16.05 -4.80
N ALA A 214 3.85 17.21 -4.93
CA ALA A 214 5.06 17.51 -4.19
C ALA A 214 4.71 17.46 -2.70
N ALA A 215 5.35 16.59 -1.93
CA ALA A 215 5.34 16.70 -0.49
C ALA A 215 6.21 17.92 -0.13
N ILE A 216 5.58 19.07 0.05
CA ILE A 216 6.21 20.28 0.60
C ILE A 216 6.14 20.18 2.12
#